data_AF-A0A840HUM9-F1
#
_entry.id   AF-A0A840HUM9-F1
#
_cell.length_a   1.000
_cell.length_b   1.000
_cell.length_c   1.000
_cell.angle_alpha   90.00
_cell.angle_beta   90.00
_cell.angle_gamma   90.00
#
_symmetry.space_group_name_H-M   'P 1'
#
loop_
_entity.id
_entity.type
_entity.pdbx_description
1 polymer ?
#
loop_
_entity_poly.entity_id
_entity_poly.type
_entity_poly.pdbx_seq_one_letter_code
_entity_poly.pdbx_strand_id
1 'polypeptide(L)' 'MFERLMEQGKKSAEAQRVRAIARLAERAGEDLPPGVSVEAFEDGVVLFGHGLLRRMLSDVRLRAIGLLAKGESG' A
#
# COMPACT_ATOMS: atom_id res chain seq x y z
N MET A 1 -33.62 -7.80 4.06
CA MET A 1 -32.85 -8.32 2.91
C MET A 1 -31.68 -7.40 2.54
N PHE A 2 -31.90 -6.08 2.50
CA PHE A 2 -30.86 -5.05 2.25
C PHE A 2 -29.68 -5.08 3.24
N GLU A 3 -29.94 -5.36 4.52
CA GLU A 3 -28.88 -5.46 5.55
C GLU A 3 -27.86 -6.56 5.29
N ARG A 4 -28.28 -7.73 4.77
CA ARG A 4 -27.35 -8.82 4.39
C ARG A 4 -26.45 -8.43 3.21
N LEU A 5 -26.95 -7.65 2.25
CA LEU A 5 -26.17 -7.14 1.12
C LEU A 5 -25.12 -6.11 1.57
N MET A 6 -25.47 -5.22 2.49
CA MET A 6 -24.54 -4.25 3.09
C MET A 6 -23.45 -4.95 3.91
N GLU A 7 -23.82 -5.99 4.66
CA GLU A 7 -22.88 -6.77 5.48
C GLU A 7 -21.93 -7.62 4.64
N GLN A 8 -22.42 -8.20 3.53
CA GLN A 8 -21.59 -8.87 2.53
C GLN A 8 -20.67 -7.89 1.77
N GLY A 9 -21.14 -6.67 1.49
CA GLY A 9 -20.35 -5.61 0.89
C GLY A 9 -19.17 -5.18 1.78
N LYS A 10 -19.40 -5.04 3.09
CA LYS A 10 -18.34 -4.72 4.07
C LYS A 10 -17.28 -5.82 4.14
N LYS A 11 -17.70 -7.09 4.26
CA LYS A 11 -16.76 -8.24 4.27
C LYS A 11 -15.95 -8.35 2.97
N SER A 12 -16.57 -8.01 1.83
CA SER A 12 -15.88 -8.03 0.54
C SER A 12 -14.90 -6.87 0.39
N ALA A 13 -15.25 -5.67 0.86
CA ALA A 13 -14.39 -4.50 0.84
C ALA A 13 -13.13 -4.70 1.71
N GLU A 14 -13.30 -5.34 2.87
CA GLU A 14 -12.19 -5.65 3.78
C GLU A 14 -11.26 -6.71 3.20
N ALA A 15 -11.80 -7.79 2.64
CA ALA A 15 -11.01 -8.79 1.92
C ALA A 15 -10.29 -8.22 0.69
N GLN A 16 -10.89 -7.24 0.00
CA GLN A 16 -10.24 -6.53 -1.11
C GLN A 16 -9.11 -5.62 -0.62
N ARG A 17 -9.29 -4.91 0.50
CA ARG A 17 -8.23 -4.09 1.12
C ARG A 17 -7.02 -4.92 1.52
N VAL A 18 -7.23 -6.04 2.22
CA VAL A 18 -6.11 -6.91 2.63
C VAL A 18 -5.34 -7.43 1.41
N ARG A 19 -6.06 -7.82 0.34
CA ARG A 19 -5.42 -8.25 -0.92
C ARG A 19 -4.69 -7.12 -1.63
N ALA A 20 -5.21 -5.90 -1.58
CA ALA A 20 -4.57 -4.73 -2.17
C ALA A 20 -3.27 -4.38 -1.42
N ILE A 21 -3.30 -4.38 -0.08
CA ILE A 21 -2.13 -4.15 0.78
C ILE A 21 -1.07 -5.22 0.53
N ALA A 22 -1.45 -6.50 0.50
CA ALA A 22 -0.52 -7.60 0.22
C ALA A 22 0.14 -7.44 -1.16
N ARG A 23 -0.64 -7.16 -2.21
CA ARG A 23 -0.11 -6.92 -3.56
C ARG A 23 0.80 -5.69 -3.63
N LEU A 24 0.49 -4.65 -2.86
CA LEU A 24 1.31 -3.44 -2.80
C LEU A 24 2.66 -3.74 -2.10
N ALA A 25 2.62 -4.53 -1.02
CA ALA A 25 3.82 -4.96 -0.31
C ALA A 25 4.71 -5.88 -1.18
N GLU A 26 4.12 -6.84 -1.90
CA GLU A 26 4.85 -7.69 -2.85
C GLU A 26 5.51 -6.85 -3.96
N ARG A 27 4.74 -5.99 -4.64
CA ARG A 27 5.28 -5.11 -5.70
C ARG A 27 6.33 -4.14 -5.21
N ALA A 28 6.17 -3.61 -3.99
CA ALA A 28 7.20 -2.79 -3.38
C ALA A 28 8.46 -3.64 -3.19
N GLY A 29 8.33 -4.81 -2.57
CA GLY A 29 9.42 -5.74 -2.26
C GLY A 29 10.32 -6.10 -3.45
N GLU A 30 9.74 -6.33 -4.63
CA GLU A 30 10.48 -6.77 -5.83
C GLU A 30 11.49 -5.75 -6.37
N ASP A 31 11.27 -4.45 -6.14
CA ASP A 31 12.04 -3.37 -6.78
C ASP A 31 12.55 -2.32 -5.76
N LEU A 32 12.67 -2.71 -4.48
CA LEU A 32 13.15 -1.84 -3.41
C LEU A 32 14.64 -1.49 -3.59
N PRO A 33 15.00 -0.19 -3.57
CA PRO A 33 16.40 0.19 -3.60
C PRO A 33 17.12 -0.20 -2.30
N PRO A 34 18.43 -0.50 -2.34
CA PRO A 34 19.16 -1.10 -1.22
C PRO A 34 19.09 -0.27 0.07
N GLY A 35 18.67 -0.86 1.18
CA GLY A 35 18.51 -0.15 2.46
C GLY A 35 17.16 0.54 2.65
N VAL A 36 16.17 0.22 1.80
CA VAL A 36 14.75 0.50 2.03
C VAL A 36 14.03 -0.83 2.22
N SER A 37 13.19 -0.89 3.23
CA SER A 37 12.34 -2.02 3.58
C SER A 37 10.88 -1.60 3.53
N VAL A 38 10.00 -2.60 3.40
CA VAL A 38 8.56 -2.43 3.36
C VAL A 38 7.90 -3.35 4.39
N GLU A 39 6.97 -2.82 5.15
CA GLU A 39 6.14 -3.59 6.09
C GLU A 39 4.66 -3.32 5.82
N ALA A 40 3.86 -4.39 5.80
CA ALA A 40 2.41 -4.30 5.68
C ALA A 40 1.77 -4.20 7.08
N PHE A 41 0.85 -3.27 7.23
CA PHE A 41 0.03 -3.03 8.42
C PHE A 41 -1.46 -3.16 8.05
N GLU A 42 -2.34 -3.20 9.05
CA GLU A 42 -3.79 -3.34 8.83
C GLU A 42 -4.37 -2.24 7.93
N ASP A 43 -3.85 -1.02 8.04
CA ASP A 43 -4.35 0.14 7.31
C ASP A 43 -3.54 0.50 6.06
N GLY A 44 -2.48 -0.25 5.74
CA GLY A 44 -1.65 0.07 4.60
C GLY A 44 -0.25 -0.50 4.63
N VAL A 45 0.68 0.19 3.99
CA VAL A 45 2.07 -0.24 3.84
C VAL A 45 2.99 0.89 4.26
N VAL A 46 3.98 0.57 5.11
CA VAL A 46 4.99 1.50 5.58
C VAL A 46 6.32 1.20 4.89
N LEU A 47 6.96 2.24 4.39
CA LEU A 47 8.32 2.20 3.86
C LEU A 47 9.26 2.80 4.88
N PHE A 48 10.41 2.16 5.12
CA PHE A 48 11.43 2.67 6.04
C PHE A 48 12.83 2.38 5.52
N GLY A 49 13.80 3.22 5.87
CA GLY A 49 15.17 3.07 5.38
C GLY A 49 15.97 4.36 5.44
N HIS A 50 17.29 4.23 5.39
CA HIS A 50 18.18 5.38 5.47
C HIS A 50 18.12 6.19 4.16
N GLY A 51 17.84 7.49 4.27
CA GLY A 51 17.72 8.38 3.11
C GLY A 51 16.46 8.16 2.28
N LEU A 52 15.43 7.49 2.83
CA LEU A 52 14.16 7.24 2.14
C LEU A 52 13.54 8.51 1.56
N LEU A 53 13.47 9.59 2.34
CA LEU A 53 12.87 10.85 1.89
C LEU A 53 13.59 11.45 0.68
N ARG A 54 14.93 11.40 0.69
CA ARG A 54 15.77 11.84 -0.43
C ARG A 54 15.61 10.94 -1.65
N ARG A 55 15.45 9.64 -1.43
CA ARG A 55 15.22 8.66 -2.50
C ARG A 55 13.82 8.77 -3.10
N MET A 56 12.77 9.03 -2.32
CA MET A 56 11.43 9.28 -2.85
C MET A 56 11.39 10.47 -3.83
N LEU A 57 12.27 11.46 -3.65
CA LEU A 57 12.37 12.60 -4.55
C LEU A 57 13.18 12.31 -5.82
N SER A 58 14.13 11.38 -5.75
CA SER A 58 15.08 11.09 -6.83
C SER A 58 14.77 9.80 -7.60
N ASP A 59 13.99 8.90 -7.01
CA ASP A 59 13.64 7.59 -7.54
C ASP A 59 12.17 7.58 -7.96
N VAL A 60 11.94 7.44 -9.27
CA VAL A 60 10.61 7.40 -9.89
C VAL A 60 9.76 6.26 -9.35
N ARG A 61 10.36 5.13 -8.97
CA ARG A 61 9.65 3.93 -8.49
C ARG A 61 9.05 4.18 -7.11
N LEU A 62 9.86 4.73 -6.20
CA LEU A 62 9.39 5.14 -4.87
C LEU A 62 8.37 6.29 -4.95
N ARG A 63 8.53 7.19 -5.91
CA ARG A 63 7.57 8.28 -6.15
C ARG A 63 6.22 7.77 -6.65
N ALA A 64 6.21 6.73 -7.49
CA ALA A 64 4.99 6.06 -7.93
C ALA A 64 4.24 5.39 -6.76
N ILE A 65 4.98 4.75 -5.84
CA ILE A 65 4.39 4.16 -4.62
C ILE A 65 3.79 5.26 -3.72
N GLY A 66 4.51 6.37 -3.52
CA GLY A 66 4.00 7.51 -2.75
C GLY A 66 2.80 8.22 -3.38
N LEU A 67 2.69 8.24 -4.71
CA LEU A 67 1.54 8.79 -5.44
C LEU A 67 0.32 7.86 -5.39
N LEU A 68 0.53 6.54 -5.47
CA LEU A 68 -0.54 5.54 -5.31
C LEU A 68 -1.13 5.57 -3.89
N ALA A 69 -0.30 5.74 -2.85
CA ALA A 69 -0.76 5.90 -1.47
C ALA A 69 -1.63 7.16 -1.25
N LYS A 70 -1.46 8.20 -2.08
CA LYS A 70 -2.23 9.45 -1.99
C LYS A 70 -3.57 9.39 -2.74
N GLY A 71 -3.79 8.35 -3.54
CA GLY A 71 -4.95 8.21 -4.43
C GLY A 71 -6.25 7.72 -3.75
N GLU A 72 -6.20 7.27 -2.49
CA GLU A 72 -7.38 6.70 -1.79
C GLU A 72 -8.00 7.64 -0.74
N SER A 73 -7.70 8.94 -0.79
CA SER A 73 -8.31 9.96 0.09
C SER A 73 -9.38 10.83 -0.59
N GLY A 74 -9.96 10.36 -1.71
CA GLY A 74 -11.04 11.04 -2.44
C GLY A 74 -12.39 10.36 -2.27
#